data_AF-R6DQ77-F1
#
_entry.id   AF-R6DQ77-F1
#
_cell.length_a   1.000
_cell.length_b   1.000
_cell.length_c   1.000
_cell.angle_alpha   90.00
_cell.angle_beta   90.00
_cell.angle_gamma   90.00
#
_symmetry.space_group_name_H-M   'P 1'
#
loop_
_entity.id
_entity.type
_entity.pdbx_description
1 polymer ?
#
loop_
_entity_poly.entity_id
_entity_poly.type
_entity_poly.pdbx_seq_one_letter_code
_entity_poly.pdbx_strand_id
1 'polypeptide(L)' 'MALAWILKDERMTSVIVGASSVNQLADNLKALEHLDFTVEELTAIEQVLLGIA' A
#
# COMPACT_ATOMS: atom_id res chain seq x y z
N MET A 1 3.43 2.56 0.24
CA MET A 1 2.29 2.45 1.19
C MET A 1 1.01 1.97 0.52
N ALA A 2 0.42 2.66 -0.47
CA ALA A 2 -0.85 2.23 -1.07
C ALA A 2 -0.83 0.83 -1.69
N LEU A 3 0.23 0.47 -2.44
CA LEU A 3 0.39 -0.88 -2.99
C LEU A 3 0.58 -1.94 -1.88
N ALA A 4 1.37 -1.64 -0.86
CA ALA A 4 1.54 -2.49 0.32
C ALA A 4 0.20 -2.71 1.05
N TRP A 5 -0.64 -1.67 1.14
CA TRP A 5 -1.96 -1.77 1.76
C TRP A 5 -2.92 -2.70 1.01
N ILE A 6 -2.77 -2.84 -0.32
CA ILE A 6 -3.55 -3.81 -1.10
C ILE A 6 -2.98 -5.22 -0.90
N LEU A 7 -1.66 -5.33 -0.89
CA LEU A 7 -0.94 -6.61 -0.84
C LEU A 7 -0.82 -7.22 0.56
N LYS A 8 -1.09 -6.47 1.63
CA LYS A 8 -1.14 -7.02 3.01
C LYS A 8 -2.27 -8.02 3.24
N ASP A 9 -3.29 -8.02 2.38
CA ASP A 9 -4.43 -8.93 2.50
C ASP A 9 -4.10 -10.24 1.80
N GLU A 10 -3.96 -11.33 2.56
CA GLU A 10 -3.62 -12.67 2.03
C GLU A 10 -4.62 -13.19 1.00
N ARG A 11 -5.84 -12.62 0.95
CA ARG A 11 -6.86 -12.97 -0.05
C ARG A 11 -6.56 -12.37 -1.43
N MET A 12 -5.65 -11.39 -1.51
CA MET A 12 -5.25 -10.72 -2.75
C MET A 12 -4.00 -11.37 -3.35
N THR A 13 -4.14 -11.97 -4.53
CA THR A 13 -3.02 -12.68 -5.19
C THR A 13 -2.11 -11.77 -6.00
N SER A 14 -2.63 -10.66 -6.55
CA SER A 14 -1.83 -9.73 -7.36
C SER A 14 -2.45 -8.35 -7.46
N VAL A 15 -1.65 -7.35 -7.84
CA VAL A 15 -2.09 -6.00 -8.19
C VAL A 15 -1.52 -5.59 -9.55
N ILE A 16 -2.34 -4.98 -10.40
CA ILE A 16 -1.90 -4.43 -11.70
C ILE A 16 -1.58 -2.95 -11.51
N VAL A 17 -0.34 -2.56 -11.84
CA VAL A 17 0.12 -1.18 -11.72
C VAL A 17 0.42 -0.58 -13.09
N GLY A 18 -0.03 0.66 -13.31
CA GLY A 18 0.41 1.48 -14.43
C GLY A 18 1.66 2.27 -14.05
N ALA A 19 2.63 2.36 -14.95
CA ALA A 19 3.80 3.22 -14.80
C ALA A 19 4.08 3.96 -16.12
N SER A 20 4.27 5.28 -16.05
CA SER A 20 4.62 6.14 -17.19
C SER A 20 6.13 6.34 -17.34
N SER A 21 6.93 5.85 -16.38
CA SER A 21 8.38 5.91 -16.41
C SER A 21 9.02 4.78 -15.60
N VAL A 22 10.30 4.51 -15.86
CA VAL A 22 11.09 3.51 -15.10
C VAL A 22 11.20 3.90 -13.62
N ASN A 23 11.35 5.20 -13.32
CA ASN A 23 11.43 5.66 -11.94
C ASN A 23 10.13 5.40 -11.18
N GLN A 24 8.97 5.66 -11.80
CA GLN A 24 7.69 5.34 -11.18
C GLN A 24 7.52 3.84 -10.95
N LEU A 25 7.98 3.00 -11.88
CA LEU A 25 7.98 1.55 -11.70
C LEU A 25 8.89 1.13 -10.53
N ALA A 26 10.08 1.72 -10.41
CA ALA A 26 10.99 1.46 -9.30
C ALA A 26 10.38 1.86 -7.95
N ASP A 27 9.70 3.01 -7.89
CA ASP A 27 8.99 3.46 -6.68
C ASP A 27 7.79 2.56 -6.34
N ASN A 28 7.07 2.05 -7.35
CA ASN A 28 6.03 1.05 -7.14
C ASN A 28 6.60 -0.24 -6.55
N LEU A 29 7.77 -0.70 -7.01
CA LEU A 29 8.45 -1.90 -6.53
C LEU A 29 8.91 -1.77 -5.07
N LYS A 30 9.35 -0.59 -4.63
CA LYS A 30 9.75 -0.34 -3.23
C LYS A 30 8.64 -0.64 -2.23
N ALA A 31 7.37 -0.61 -2.65
CA ALA A 31 6.26 -0.97 -1.78
C ALA A 31 6.30 -2.44 -1.32
N LEU A 32 7.01 -3.32 -2.04
CA LEU A 32 7.20 -4.73 -1.67
C LEU A 32 8.19 -4.91 -0.52
N GLU A 33 9.01 -3.90 -0.21
CA GLU A 33 9.99 -3.95 0.88
C GLU A 33 9.33 -3.76 2.26
N HIS A 34 8.12 -3.18 2.29
CA HIS A 34 7.37 -2.86 3.50
C HIS A 34 5.89 -3.20 3.31
N LEU A 35 5.56 -4.49 3.41
CA LEU A 35 4.20 -5.00 3.27
C LEU A 35 3.42 -5.03 4.59
N ASP A 36 4.13 -5.09 5.71
CA ASP A 36 3.54 -5.12 7.04
C ASP A 36 3.20 -3.71 7.52
N PHE A 37 2.10 -3.61 8.25
CA PHE A 37 1.66 -2.38 8.92
C PHE A 37 1.51 -2.65 10.40
N THR A 38 1.89 -1.68 11.23
CA THR A 38 1.61 -1.75 12.67
C THR A 38 0.13 -1.46 12.94
N VAL A 39 -0.33 -1.80 14.15
CA VAL A 39 -1.72 -1.54 14.56
C VAL A 39 -2.00 -0.03 14.57
N GLU A 40 -1.02 0.77 14.96
CA GLU A 40 -1.11 2.23 14.99
C GLU A 40 -1.27 2.81 13.59
N GLU A 41 -0.49 2.32 12.61
CA GLU A 41 -0.59 2.74 11.22
C GLU A 41 -1.94 2.38 10.61
N LEU A 42 -2.43 1.16 10.87
CA LEU A 42 -3.75 0.73 10.41
C LEU A 42 -4.86 1.60 11.00
N THR A 43 -4.79 1.89 12.30
CA THR A 43 -5.77 2.76 12.97
C THR A 43 -5.77 4.17 12.36
N ALA A 44 -4.60 4.73 12.08
CA ALA A 44 -4.48 6.04 11.44
C ALA A 44 -5.07 6.04 10.02
N ILE A 45 -4.81 4.98 9.23
CA ILE A 45 -5.39 4.82 7.90
C ILE A 45 -6.93 4.74 8.00
N GLU A 46 -7.46 3.97 8.93
CA GLU A 46 -8.91 3.84 9.15
C GLU A 46 -9.55 5.17 9.54
N GLN A 47 -8.91 5.96 10.41
CA GLN A 47 -9.40 7.30 10.78
C GLN A 47 -9.48 8.25 9.59
N VAL A 48 -8.46 8.24 8.72
CA VAL A 48 -8.46 9.04 7.49
C VAL A 48 -9.57 8.59 6.53
N LEU A 49 -9.76 7.28 6.36
CA LEU A 49 -10.81 6.73 5.49
C LEU A 49 -12.23 7.02 5.99
N LEU A 50 -12.41 7.04 7.31
CA LEU A 50 -13.68 7.38 7.96
C LEU A 50 -13.91 8.89 8.08
N GLY A 51 -12.93 9.73 7.72
CA GLY A 51 -13.04 11.18 7.78
C GLY A 51 -13.07 11.76 9.19
N ILE A 52 -12.46 11.06 10.16
CA ILE A 52 -12.42 11.43 11.58
C ILE A 52 -11.04 11.96 12.03
N ALA A 53 -10.16 12.22 11.06
CA ALA A 53 -8.80 12.74 11.26
C ALA A 53 -8.78 14.26 11.50
#